data_AF-A0A6N6N3I3-F1
#
_entry.id   AF-A0A6N6N3I3-F1
#
_cell.length_a   1.000
_cell.length_b   1.000
_cell.length_c   1.000
_cell.angle_alpha   90.00
_cell.angle_beta   90.00
_cell.angle_gamma   90.00
#
_symmetry.space_group_name_H-M   'P 1'
#
loop_
_entity.id
_entity.type
_entity.pdbx_description
1 polymer ?
#
loop_
_entity_poly.entity_id
_entity_poly.type
_entity_poly.pdbx_seq_one_letter_code
_entity_poly.pdbx_strand_id
1 'polypeptide(L)'
;MNHCTIDTIEQSILRMTATVRESLAREVARSFGEDPGREALGWWVLACGKKLDPDDFRSRDAVRDELRRKVADSGVILAEHVWVWDEAGVAQLVVATLPNRERAERVAEKLRTKGLTIRVRPEKI
;
A
#
# COMPACT_ATOMS: atom_id res chain seq x y z
N MET A 1 10.87 7.81 -34.98
CA MET A 1 11.93 7.26 -34.10
C MET A 1 12.06 8.18 -32.90
N ASN A 2 11.43 7.86 -31.75
CA ASN A 2 11.54 8.58 -30.47
C ASN A 2 11.06 7.67 -29.30
N HIS A 3 11.36 6.37 -29.35
CA HIS A 3 10.86 5.36 -28.39
C HIS A 3 11.90 4.96 -27.32
N CYS A 4 13.06 5.62 -27.23
CA CYS A 4 14.20 5.10 -26.47
C CYS A 4 14.46 5.79 -25.11
N THR A 5 14.03 7.04 -24.94
CA THR A 5 14.34 7.83 -23.72
C THR A 5 13.32 7.66 -22.60
N ILE A 6 12.02 7.56 -22.91
CA ILE A 6 10.98 7.43 -21.89
C ILE A 6 11.06 6.06 -21.20
N ASP A 7 11.20 4.98 -21.97
CA ASP A 7 11.31 3.61 -21.45
C ASP A 7 12.53 3.46 -20.51
N THR A 8 13.66 4.07 -20.89
CA THR A 8 14.88 4.09 -20.06
C THR A 8 14.70 4.86 -18.74
N ILE A 9 13.91 5.94 -18.75
CA ILE A 9 13.59 6.72 -17.55
C ILE A 9 12.63 5.93 -16.65
N GLU A 10 11.59 5.31 -17.21
CA GLU A 10 10.66 4.47 -16.46
C GLU A 10 11.37 3.29 -15.79
N GLN A 11 12.26 2.60 -16.52
CA GLN A 11 13.10 1.54 -15.98
C GLN A 11 14.03 2.04 -14.86
N SER A 12 14.54 3.27 -14.97
CA SER A 12 15.39 3.87 -13.94
C SER A 12 14.59 4.25 -12.69
N ILE A 13 13.38 4.77 -12.85
CA ILE A 13 12.44 5.07 -11.76
C ILE A 13 12.06 3.79 -11.03
N LEU A 14 11.75 2.72 -11.77
CA LEU A 14 11.43 1.40 -11.21
C LEU A 14 12.60 0.82 -10.42
N ARG A 15 13.84 0.89 -10.95
CA ARG A 15 15.03 0.43 -10.23
C ARG A 15 15.31 1.25 -8.97
N MET A 16 15.24 2.58 -9.04
CA MET A 16 15.46 3.46 -7.89
C MET A 16 14.42 3.22 -6.80
N THR A 17 13.13 3.11 -7.15
CA THR A 17 12.07 2.81 -6.17
C THR A 17 12.23 1.42 -5.57
N ALA A 18 12.68 0.42 -6.33
CA ALA A 18 13.00 -0.90 -5.81
C ALA A 18 14.15 -0.88 -4.80
N THR A 19 15.24 -0.16 -5.08
CA THR A 19 16.39 -0.06 -4.17
C THR A 19 16.07 0.68 -2.87
N VAL A 20 15.27 1.75 -2.96
CA VAL A 20 14.81 2.50 -1.76
C VAL A 20 13.88 1.62 -0.92
N ARG A 21 12.98 0.86 -1.55
CA ARG A 21 12.11 -0.12 -0.86
C ARG A 21 12.89 -1.23 -0.19
N GLU A 22 13.89 -1.78 -0.87
CA GLU A 22 14.76 -2.82 -0.31
C GLU A 22 15.53 -2.30 0.92
N SER A 23 16.02 -1.06 0.85
CA SER A 23 16.73 -0.42 1.96
C SER A 23 15.80 -0.19 3.16
N LEU A 24 14.59 0.33 2.92
CA LEU A 24 13.60 0.57 3.97
C LEU A 24 13.08 -0.75 4.58
N ALA A 25 12.83 -1.77 3.75
CA ALA A 25 12.43 -3.10 4.20
C ALA A 25 13.53 -3.77 5.03
N ARG A 26 14.81 -3.64 4.65
CA ARG A 26 15.96 -4.13 5.42
C ARG A 26 16.11 -3.38 6.74
N GLU A 27 15.86 -2.08 6.77
CA GLU A 27 15.97 -1.26 7.97
C GLU A 27 14.87 -1.59 8.99
N VAL A 28 13.64 -1.80 8.50
CA VAL A 28 12.52 -2.31 9.28
C VAL A 28 12.81 -3.75 9.76
N ALA A 29 13.25 -4.66 8.87
CA ALA A 29 13.57 -6.05 9.24
C ALA A 29 14.68 -6.16 10.30
N ARG A 30 15.74 -5.34 10.20
CA ARG A 30 16.81 -5.26 11.23
C ARG A 30 16.28 -4.78 12.57
N SER A 31 15.38 -3.80 12.57
CA SER A 31 14.78 -3.26 13.79
C SER A 31 13.89 -4.28 14.51
N PHE A 32 13.44 -5.33 13.81
CA PHE A 32 12.58 -6.38 14.34
C PHE A 32 13.23 -7.79 14.40
N GLY A 33 14.54 -7.90 14.11
CA GLY A 33 15.32 -9.13 14.29
C GLY A 33 15.02 -10.26 13.28
N GLU A 34 14.67 -9.93 12.04
CA GLU A 34 14.25 -10.91 11.01
C GLU A 34 15.28 -11.07 9.88
N ASP A 35 15.38 -12.28 9.33
CA ASP A 35 16.38 -12.71 8.34
C ASP A 35 16.18 -12.03 6.97
N PRO A 36 17.18 -11.31 6.42
CA PRO A 36 17.07 -10.51 5.20
C PRO A 36 17.08 -11.32 3.89
N GLY A 37 17.11 -12.66 3.96
CA GLY A 37 17.36 -13.54 2.80
C GLY A 37 16.14 -14.04 2.01
N ARG A 38 14.91 -13.67 2.36
CA ARG A 38 13.71 -14.17 1.65
C ARG A 38 13.14 -13.08 0.74
N GLU A 39 13.13 -13.33 -0.56
CA GLU A 39 12.34 -12.58 -1.58
C GLU A 39 10.83 -12.80 -1.38
N ALA A 40 10.34 -12.73 -0.15
CA ALA A 40 8.93 -12.74 0.15
C ALA A 40 8.45 -11.30 0.05
N LEU A 41 7.81 -10.98 -1.09
CA LEU A 41 6.93 -9.82 -1.18
C LEU A 41 6.08 -9.76 0.10
N GLY A 42 6.05 -8.59 0.75
CA GLY A 42 5.39 -8.43 2.03
C GLY A 42 3.88 -8.68 1.95
N TRP A 43 3.18 -8.48 3.04
CA TRP A 43 1.74 -8.55 3.13
C TRP A 43 1.21 -7.14 3.34
N TRP A 44 0.40 -6.66 2.40
CA TRP A 44 -0.29 -5.39 2.51
C TRP A 44 -1.54 -5.52 3.36
N VAL A 45 -1.68 -4.57 4.28
CA VAL A 45 -2.90 -4.29 5.03
C VAL A 45 -3.56 -3.08 4.38
N LEU A 46 -4.68 -3.32 3.70
CA LEU A 46 -5.36 -2.33 2.87
C LEU A 46 -6.62 -1.84 3.58
N ALA A 47 -6.74 -0.54 3.82
CA ALA A 47 -8.02 0.07 4.15
C ALA A 47 -8.84 0.23 2.88
N CYS A 48 -10.10 -0.21 2.93
CA CYS A 48 -11.02 -0.14 1.82
C CYS A 48 -12.06 0.95 2.06
N GLY A 49 -12.19 1.84 1.09
CA GLY A 49 -13.22 2.86 1.03
C GLY A 49 -14.44 2.40 0.24
N LYS A 50 -15.18 3.39 -0.26
CA LYS A 50 -16.35 3.15 -1.11
C LYS A 50 -15.92 2.69 -2.51
N LYS A 51 -16.88 2.09 -3.21
CA LYS A 51 -16.76 1.85 -4.65
C LYS A 51 -16.65 3.20 -5.36
N LEU A 52 -15.77 3.24 -6.34
CA LEU A 52 -15.48 4.37 -7.17
C LEU A 52 -16.33 4.27 -8.43
N ASP A 53 -16.84 5.41 -8.85
CA ASP A 53 -17.46 5.54 -10.15
C ASP A 53 -16.34 5.68 -11.21
N PRO A 54 -16.23 4.75 -12.17
CA PRO A 54 -15.19 4.81 -13.20
C PRO A 54 -15.36 6.00 -14.15
N ASP A 55 -16.58 6.53 -14.30
CA ASP A 55 -16.90 7.61 -15.24
C ASP A 55 -16.80 9.02 -14.61
N ASP A 56 -16.59 9.11 -13.29
CA ASP A 56 -16.46 10.38 -12.57
C ASP A 56 -15.12 10.50 -11.83
N PHE A 57 -14.17 11.16 -12.49
CA PHE A 57 -12.84 11.45 -11.94
C PHE A 57 -12.89 12.32 -10.68
N ARG A 58 -13.84 13.25 -10.55
CA ARG A 58 -13.92 14.12 -9.35
C ARG A 58 -14.43 13.33 -8.14
N SER A 59 -15.33 12.39 -8.37
CA SER A 59 -15.79 11.47 -7.34
C SER A 59 -14.67 10.57 -6.81
N ARG A 60 -13.66 10.25 -7.63
CA ARG A 60 -12.51 9.43 -7.19
C ARG A 60 -11.68 10.11 -6.11
N ASP A 61 -11.32 11.38 -6.32
CA ASP A 61 -10.54 12.14 -5.33
C ASP A 61 -11.33 12.39 -4.04
N ALA A 62 -12.63 12.66 -4.15
CA ALA A 62 -13.50 12.80 -2.98
C ALA A 62 -13.55 11.50 -2.14
N VAL A 63 -13.67 10.33 -2.77
CA VAL A 63 -13.66 9.04 -2.07
C VAL A 63 -12.30 8.73 -1.44
N ARG A 64 -11.20 9.10 -2.11
CA ARG A 64 -9.85 8.98 -1.55
C ARG A 64 -9.66 9.85 -0.32
N ASP A 65 -10.08 11.10 -0.39
CA ASP A 65 -9.99 12.02 0.75
C ASP A 65 -10.88 11.56 1.92
N GLU A 66 -12.08 11.03 1.65
CA GLU A 66 -12.93 10.43 2.68
C GLU A 66 -12.23 9.25 3.36
N LEU A 67 -11.63 8.35 2.59
CA LEU A 67 -10.91 7.20 3.15
C LEU A 67 -9.67 7.64 3.95
N ARG A 68 -8.93 8.64 3.47
CA ARG A 68 -7.77 9.20 4.17
C ARG A 68 -8.17 9.76 5.53
N ARG A 69 -9.27 10.53 5.59
CA ARG A 69 -9.80 11.08 6.84
C ARG A 69 -10.21 9.97 7.80
N LYS A 70 -10.96 8.96 7.33
CA LYS A 70 -11.35 7.80 8.15
C LYS A 70 -10.16 7.07 8.75
N VAL A 71 -9.10 6.87 7.97
CA VAL A 71 -7.88 6.23 8.44
C VAL A 71 -7.19 7.10 9.50
N ALA A 72 -7.08 8.41 9.27
CA ALA A 72 -6.55 9.35 10.26
C ALA A 72 -7.38 9.38 11.56
N ASP A 73 -8.71 9.41 11.46
CA ASP A 73 -9.65 9.41 12.59
C ASP A 73 -9.55 8.12 13.42
N SER A 74 -9.16 7.01 12.81
CA SER A 74 -8.87 5.75 13.52
C SER A 74 -7.54 5.76 14.29
N GLY A 75 -6.80 6.88 14.25
CA GLY A 75 -5.50 7.07 14.88
C GLY A 75 -4.35 6.41 14.11
N VAL A 76 -4.52 6.19 12.81
CA VAL A 76 -3.44 5.71 11.92
C VAL A 76 -2.85 6.91 11.19
N ILE A 77 -1.58 7.18 11.45
CA ILE A 77 -0.81 8.23 10.77
C ILE A 77 0.09 7.54 9.75
N LEU A 78 -0.08 7.88 8.47
CA LEU A 78 0.73 7.36 7.37
C LEU A 78 1.70 8.44 6.90
N ALA A 79 2.99 8.08 6.79
CA ALA A 79 4.00 8.96 6.21
C ALA A 79 3.79 9.13 4.69
N GLU A 80 3.33 8.07 4.02
CA GLU A 80 3.04 8.07 2.59
C GLU A 80 1.68 7.42 2.31
N HIS A 81 0.95 7.94 1.31
CA HIS A 81 -0.37 7.44 0.92
C HIS A 81 -0.27 6.62 -0.36
N VAL A 82 -0.07 5.31 -0.23
CA VAL A 82 0.02 4.38 -1.37
C VAL A 82 -1.38 3.88 -1.73
N TRP A 83 -1.89 4.28 -2.89
CA TRP A 83 -3.21 3.89 -3.39
C TRP A 83 -3.13 2.65 -4.27
N VAL A 84 -3.91 1.63 -3.92
CA VAL A 84 -4.07 0.41 -4.72
C VAL A 84 -5.37 0.50 -5.49
N TRP A 85 -5.30 0.22 -6.78
CA TRP A 85 -6.46 0.07 -7.65
C TRP A 85 -6.74 -1.41 -7.84
N ASP A 86 -7.94 -1.86 -7.45
CA ASP A 86 -8.42 -3.18 -7.83
C ASP A 86 -9.40 -3.09 -9.00
N GLU A 87 -9.58 -4.20 -9.72
CA GLU A 87 -10.55 -4.31 -10.81
C GLU A 87 -12.00 -4.13 -10.34
N ALA A 88 -12.25 -4.23 -9.03
CA ALA A 88 -13.57 -3.99 -8.44
C ALA A 88 -13.90 -2.49 -8.32
N GLY A 89 -12.95 -1.61 -8.65
CA GLY A 89 -13.12 -0.17 -8.59
C GLY A 89 -13.32 0.30 -7.15
N VAL A 90 -12.64 -0.27 -6.17
CA VAL A 90 -12.74 0.17 -4.77
C VAL A 90 -11.51 1.00 -4.41
N ALA A 91 -11.71 2.12 -3.72
CA ALA A 91 -10.57 2.89 -3.21
C ALA A 91 -9.85 2.09 -2.13
N GLN A 92 -8.58 1.75 -2.36
CA GLN A 92 -7.77 1.02 -1.39
C GLN A 92 -6.52 1.80 -1.04
N LEU A 93 -6.23 1.90 0.25
CA LEU A 93 -5.06 2.58 0.79
C LEU A 93 -4.22 1.59 1.57
N VAL A 94 -2.92 1.50 1.25
CA VAL A 94 -1.98 0.70 2.04
C VAL A 94 -1.77 1.38 3.39
N VAL A 95 -2.12 0.69 4.46
CA VAL A 95 -1.98 1.14 5.85
C VAL A 95 -0.69 0.60 6.46
N ALA A 96 -0.29 -0.61 6.09
CA ALA A 96 0.96 -1.22 6.52
C ALA A 96 1.41 -2.29 5.51
N THR A 97 2.73 -2.50 5.43
CA THR A 97 3.35 -3.64 4.75
C THR A 97 4.12 -4.43 5.80
N LEU A 98 3.85 -5.73 5.89
CA LEU A 98 4.39 -6.59 6.94
C LEU A 98 5.00 -7.86 6.35
N PRO A 99 6.13 -8.37 6.86
CA PRO A 99 6.81 -9.52 6.25
C PRO A 99 6.04 -10.84 6.38
N ASN A 100 5.08 -10.93 7.32
CA ASN A 100 4.31 -12.14 7.59
C ASN A 100 2.80 -11.87 7.57
N ARG A 101 2.05 -12.77 6.92
CA ARG A 101 0.58 -12.80 6.90
C ARG A 101 -0.02 -12.74 8.29
N GLU A 102 0.48 -13.54 9.23
CA GLU A 102 -0.11 -13.62 10.57
C GLU A 102 -0.06 -12.27 11.29
N ARG A 103 1.07 -11.56 11.15
CA ARG A 103 1.20 -10.19 11.67
C ARG A 103 0.27 -9.22 10.95
N ALA A 104 0.16 -9.34 9.63
CA ALA A 104 -0.77 -8.53 8.84
C ALA A 104 -2.22 -8.71 9.26
N GLU A 105 -2.65 -9.94 9.55
CA GLU A 105 -3.98 -10.23 10.06
C GLU A 105 -4.20 -9.68 11.46
N ARG A 106 -3.23 -9.78 12.38
CA ARG A 106 -3.34 -9.18 13.72
C ARG A 106 -3.50 -7.66 13.66
N VAL A 107 -2.76 -6.99 12.76
CA VAL A 107 -2.93 -5.54 12.54
C VAL A 107 -4.29 -5.25 11.91
N ALA A 108 -4.70 -6.05 10.92
CA ALA A 108 -6.01 -5.90 10.29
C ALA A 108 -7.16 -6.03 11.29
N GLU A 109 -7.10 -6.99 12.22
CA GLU A 109 -8.12 -7.17 13.26
C GLU A 109 -8.21 -5.94 14.17
N LYS A 110 -7.08 -5.41 14.64
CA LYS A 110 -7.05 -4.17 15.45
C LYS A 110 -7.58 -2.95 14.72
N LEU A 111 -7.42 -2.89 13.40
CA LEU A 111 -7.95 -1.80 12.58
C LEU A 111 -9.44 -1.98 12.29
N ARG A 112 -9.90 -3.23 12.15
CA ARG A 112 -11.33 -3.55 12.03
C ARG A 112 -12.10 -3.17 13.29
N THR A 113 -11.56 -3.40 14.49
CA THR A 113 -12.20 -2.97 15.74
C THR A 113 -12.30 -1.45 15.88
N LYS A 114 -11.47 -0.71 15.14
CA LYS A 114 -11.54 0.76 15.02
C LYS A 114 -12.52 1.25 13.93
N GLY A 115 -13.30 0.34 13.33
CA GLY A 115 -14.32 0.67 12.33
C GLY A 115 -13.81 0.77 10.89
N LEU A 116 -12.57 0.38 10.62
CA LEU A 116 -12.05 0.34 9.24
C LEU A 116 -12.39 -0.98 8.55
N THR A 117 -12.76 -0.90 7.28
CA THR A 117 -12.86 -2.11 6.44
C THR A 117 -11.46 -2.46 5.94
N ILE A 118 -10.91 -3.60 6.36
CA ILE A 118 -9.53 -3.99 6.05
C ILE A 118 -9.45 -5.29 5.25
N ARG A 119 -8.62 -5.28 4.20
CA ARG A 119 -8.22 -6.46 3.42
C ARG A 119 -6.72 -6.74 3.59
N VAL A 120 -6.36 -8.01 3.71
CA VAL A 120 -4.96 -8.46 3.72
C VAL A 120 -4.66 -9.14 2.38
N ARG A 121 -3.59 -8.72 1.72
CA ARG A 121 -3.17 -9.28 0.41
C ARG A 121 -1.65 -9.44 0.37
N PRO A 122 -1.13 -10.42 -0.39
CA PRO A 122 0.29 -10.39 -0.74
C PRO A 122 0.58 -9.11 -1.53
N GLU A 123 1.70 -8.49 -1.21
CA GLU A 123 2.27 -7.39 -1.97
C GLU A 123 2.47 -7.85 -3.42
N LYS A 124 2.01 -7.03 -4.36
CA LYS A 124 2.23 -7.24 -5.78
C LYS A 124 3.06 -6.07 -6.29
N ILE A 125 4.16 -6.39 -6.96
CA ILE A 125 4.98 -5.44 -7.72
C ILE A 125 4.42 -5.37 -9.13
#